data_AF-A0A5K1CZ18-F1
#
_entry.id   AF-A0A5K1CZ18-F1
#
_cell.length_a   1.000
_cell.length_b   1.000
_cell.length_c   1.000
_cell.angle_alpha   90.00
_cell.angle_beta   90.00
_cell.angle_gamma   90.00
#
_symmetry.space_group_name_H-M   'P 1'
#
loop_
_entity.id
_entity.type
_entity.pdbx_description
1 polymer ?
#
loop_
_entity_poly.entity_id
_entity_poly.type
_entity_poly.pdbx_seq_one_letter_code
_entity_poly.pdbx_strand_id
1 'polypeptide(L)'
;DALEHLASIDPIDLCKEAKLELCRATRDLRSCGRYVQHVLTSCQHAPLCAECRQKCDMCPICKTAIPRSGNNFQLRLYDQCVEAGLIPKEHADQFQQRGEKHSTVDVQRLYSLFDVAVENNLVTLICHCILFT
;
A
#
# COMPACT_ATOMS: atom_id res chain seq x y z
N ASP A 1 -14.34 5.09 4.03
CA ASP A 1 -14.45 3.67 3.65
C ASP A 1 -13.37 3.30 2.61
N ALA A 2 -13.00 2.03 2.44
CA ALA A 2 -12.03 1.59 1.43
C ALA A 2 -12.53 1.87 0.00
N LEU A 3 -13.83 1.69 -0.26
CA LEU A 3 -14.44 2.01 -1.56
C LEU A 3 -14.45 3.51 -1.84
N GLU A 4 -14.76 4.34 -0.84
CA GLU A 4 -14.70 5.80 -0.96
C GLU A 4 -13.27 6.27 -1.27
N HIS A 5 -12.27 5.69 -0.59
CA HIS A 5 -10.87 6.01 -0.85
C HIS A 5 -10.49 5.60 -2.28
N LEU A 6 -10.84 4.40 -2.72
CA LEU A 6 -10.63 3.94 -4.10
C LEU A 6 -11.34 4.84 -5.14
N ALA A 7 -12.55 5.31 -4.86
CA ALA A 7 -13.31 6.19 -5.76
C ALA A 7 -12.70 7.60 -5.89
N SER A 8 -11.98 8.05 -4.86
CA SER A 8 -11.40 9.40 -4.77
C SER A 8 -9.92 9.49 -5.20
N ILE A 9 -9.25 8.35 -5.37
CA ILE A 9 -7.81 8.32 -5.64
C ILE A 9 -7.50 8.75 -7.09
N ASP A 10 -6.38 9.45 -7.27
CA ASP A 10 -5.84 9.72 -8.59
C ASP A 10 -5.33 8.40 -9.23
N PRO A 11 -5.66 8.10 -10.49
CA PRO A 11 -5.12 6.94 -11.21
C PRO A 11 -3.58 6.79 -11.14
N ILE A 12 -2.84 7.89 -11.12
CA ILE A 12 -1.38 7.89 -11.00
C ILE A 12 -0.94 7.38 -9.62
N ASP A 13 -1.69 7.72 -8.57
CA ASP A 13 -1.44 7.27 -7.20
C ASP A 13 -1.92 5.84 -6.97
N LEU A 14 -2.88 5.33 -7.76
CA LEU A 14 -3.28 3.92 -7.73
C LEU A 14 -2.11 2.98 -8.03
N CYS A 15 -1.25 3.36 -8.98
CA CYS A 15 0.00 2.63 -9.26
C CYS A 15 0.93 2.61 -8.04
N LYS A 16 0.97 3.70 -7.27
CA LYS A 16 1.78 3.75 -6.04
C LYS A 16 1.18 2.85 -4.98
N GLU A 17 -0.14 2.79 -4.84
CA GLU A 17 -0.84 1.92 -3.89
C GLU A 17 -0.69 0.42 -4.21
N ALA A 18 -0.60 0.06 -5.49
CA ALA A 18 -0.36 -1.32 -5.91
C ALA A 18 1.06 -1.81 -5.58
N LYS A 19 2.07 -0.93 -5.54
CA LYS A 19 3.47 -1.32 -5.31
C LYS A 19 3.70 -1.99 -3.97
N LEU A 20 4.50 -3.04 -3.95
CA LEU A 20 5.04 -3.65 -2.74
C LEU A 20 6.24 -2.82 -2.25
N GLU A 21 6.07 -2.19 -1.09
CA GLU A 21 7.14 -1.48 -0.41
C GLU A 21 7.78 -2.38 0.66
N LEU A 22 9.09 -2.30 0.78
CA LEU A 22 9.86 -3.03 1.78
C LEU A 22 10.33 -2.10 2.89
N CYS A 23 10.43 -2.63 4.09
CA CYS A 23 10.89 -1.89 5.25
C CYS A 23 12.31 -1.34 5.05
N ARG A 24 12.48 -0.03 5.28
CA ARG A 24 13.72 0.73 5.07
C ARG A 24 14.41 1.14 6.37
N ALA A 25 14.18 0.43 7.48
CA ALA A 25 14.85 0.71 8.75
C ALA A 25 16.37 0.53 8.61
N THR A 26 17.16 1.58 8.92
CA THR A 26 18.60 1.65 8.61
C THR A 26 19.55 1.51 9.81
N ARG A 27 19.07 1.48 11.06
CA ARG A 27 19.97 1.71 12.21
C ARG A 27 20.42 0.54 13.08
N ASP A 28 19.74 -0.62 13.17
CA ASP A 28 20.31 -1.81 13.85
C ASP A 28 19.47 -3.11 13.68
N LEU A 29 18.87 -3.31 12.50
CA LEU A 29 18.30 -4.60 12.09
C LEU A 29 18.67 -4.79 10.62
N ARG A 30 19.77 -5.51 10.36
CA ARG A 30 20.31 -5.75 9.01
C ARG A 30 19.17 -6.16 8.07
N SER A 31 18.80 -5.25 7.16
CA SER A 31 17.79 -5.40 6.10
C SER A 31 16.49 -6.10 6.52
N CYS A 32 15.67 -5.44 7.36
CA CYS A 32 14.35 -5.97 7.75
C CYS A 32 13.58 -6.54 6.55
N GLY A 33 13.51 -5.79 5.45
CA GLY A 33 13.02 -6.28 4.16
C GLY A 33 11.55 -6.75 4.14
N ARG A 34 10.84 -6.72 5.28
CA ARG A 34 9.43 -7.12 5.36
C ARG A 34 8.56 -6.11 4.64
N TYR A 35 7.45 -6.60 4.10
CA TYR A 35 6.45 -5.77 3.44
C TYR A 35 5.87 -4.70 4.35
N VAL A 36 5.60 -3.54 3.76
CA VAL A 36 4.99 -2.40 4.42
C VAL A 36 3.55 -2.26 3.93
N GLN A 37 2.63 -2.32 4.88
CA GLN A 37 1.19 -2.17 4.64
C GLN A 37 0.67 -0.78 4.98
N HIS A 38 1.48 0.07 5.62
CA HIS A 38 1.02 1.35 6.16
C HIS A 38 1.89 2.51 5.68
N VAL A 39 1.24 3.65 5.42
CA VAL A 39 1.88 4.94 5.19
C VAL A 39 1.90 5.77 6.46
N LEU A 40 2.90 6.63 6.60
CA LEU A 40 2.95 7.67 7.63
C LEU A 40 1.97 8.78 7.28
N THR A 41 1.05 9.10 8.19
CA THR A 41 0.06 10.17 7.98
C THR A 41 0.71 11.54 7.77
N SER A 42 1.88 11.78 8.38
CA SER A 42 2.59 13.06 8.33
C SER A 42 3.32 13.35 7.02
N CYS A 43 3.71 12.33 6.26
CA CYS A 43 4.52 12.50 5.04
C CYS A 43 4.16 11.55 3.90
N GLN A 44 3.10 10.74 4.05
CA GLN A 44 2.57 9.80 3.07
C GLN A 44 3.56 8.77 2.52
N HIS A 45 4.66 8.53 3.22
CA HIS A 45 5.63 7.50 2.87
C HIS A 45 5.25 6.18 3.52
N ALA A 46 5.55 5.05 2.87
CA ALA A 46 5.43 3.70 3.43
C ALA A 46 6.80 3.10 3.82
N PRO A 47 7.51 3.62 4.84
CA PRO A 47 8.92 3.28 5.04
C PRO A 47 9.18 2.11 5.99
N LEU A 48 8.21 1.69 6.80
CA LEU A 48 8.43 0.87 7.99
C LEU A 48 7.35 -0.21 8.14
N CYS A 49 7.77 -1.45 8.41
CA CYS A 49 6.84 -2.53 8.79
C CYS A 49 6.28 -2.31 10.22
N ALA A 50 5.29 -3.13 10.61
CA ALA A 50 4.60 -3.02 11.89
C ALA A 50 5.54 -3.07 13.13
N GLU A 51 6.63 -3.82 13.03
CA GLU A 51 7.62 -3.95 14.11
C GLU A 51 8.62 -2.78 14.13
N CYS A 52 9.12 -2.37 12.96
CA CYS A 52 10.13 -1.31 12.88
C CYS A 52 9.56 0.07 13.17
N ARG A 53 8.26 0.30 12.91
CA ARG A 53 7.61 1.58 13.25
C ARG A 53 7.59 1.89 14.75
N GLN A 54 7.66 0.88 15.61
CA GLN A 54 7.73 1.09 17.07
C GLN A 54 9.12 1.51 17.55
N LYS A 55 10.15 1.33 16.70
CA LYS A 55 11.56 1.53 17.05
C LYS A 55 12.19 2.75 16.36
N CYS A 56 11.43 3.43 15.50
CA CYS A 56 11.91 4.54 14.68
C CYS A 56 11.16 5.82 15.04
N ASP A 57 11.91 6.87 15.36
CA ASP A 57 11.35 8.19 15.68
C ASP A 57 11.33 9.16 14.47
N MET A 58 11.88 8.73 13.32
CA MET A 58 11.93 9.52 12.09
C MET A 58 11.67 8.64 10.87
N CYS A 59 11.01 9.20 9.86
CA CYS A 59 10.82 8.57 8.57
C CYS A 59 12.18 8.28 7.90
N PRO A 60 12.51 7.01 7.60
CA PRO A 60 13.74 6.66 6.90
C PRO A 60 13.97 7.39 5.57
N ILE A 61 12.88 7.75 4.87
CA ILE A 61 12.89 8.34 3.52
C ILE A 61 13.14 9.85 3.57
N CYS A 62 12.31 10.61 4.29
CA CYS A 62 12.35 12.08 4.27
C CYS A 62 12.73 12.73 5.62
N LYS A 63 13.01 11.93 6.65
CA LYS A 63 13.38 12.38 8.00
C LYS A 63 12.29 13.14 8.78
N THR A 64 11.07 13.25 8.27
CA THR A 64 9.91 13.74 9.06
C THR A 64 9.78 12.95 10.36
N ALA A 65 9.57 13.66 11.47
CA ALA A 65 9.39 13.05 12.78
C ALA A 65 8.16 12.13 12.81
N ILE A 66 8.27 11.02 13.55
CA ILE A 66 7.18 10.09 13.81
C ILE A 66 6.79 10.30 15.27
N PRO A 67 5.63 10.93 15.56
CA PRO A 67 5.15 11.06 16.93
C PRO A 67 5.00 9.68 17.59
N ARG A 68 5.37 9.56 18.86
CA ARG A 68 5.24 8.29 19.60
C ARG A 68 3.82 8.01 20.08
N SER A 69 2.96 9.02 20.09
CA SER A 69 1.55 8.94 20.48
C SER A 69 0.65 9.24 19.30
N GLY A 70 -0.47 8.55 19.20
CA GLY A 70 -1.50 8.75 18.17
C GLY A 70 -1.44 7.76 17.00
N ASN A 71 -2.43 7.88 16.12
CA ASN A 71 -2.57 7.02 14.94
C ASN A 71 -1.74 7.60 13.78
N ASN A 72 -0.41 7.44 13.86
CA ASN A 72 0.55 8.04 12.93
C ASN A 72 0.71 7.29 11.61
N PHE A 73 0.00 6.17 11.48
CA PHE A 73 0.07 5.29 10.35
C PHE A 73 -1.33 4.98 9.85
N GLN A 74 -1.52 5.07 8.54
CA GLN A 74 -2.74 4.68 7.86
C GLN A 74 -2.45 3.46 6.98
N LEU A 75 -3.38 2.52 6.94
CA LEU A 75 -3.29 1.36 6.06
C LEU A 75 -3.31 1.83 4.59
N ARG A 76 -2.57 1.17 3.71
CA ARG A 76 -2.55 1.45 2.28
C ARG A 76 -3.81 0.97 1.60
N LEU A 77 -4.19 1.57 0.48
CA LEU A 77 -5.47 1.32 -0.18
C LEU A 77 -5.67 -0.15 -0.53
N TYR A 78 -4.65 -0.82 -1.07
CA TYR A 78 -4.75 -2.25 -1.36
C TYR A 78 -5.06 -3.06 -0.08
N ASP A 79 -4.32 -2.81 0.99
CA ASP A 79 -4.52 -3.50 2.26
C ASP A 79 -5.88 -3.12 2.91
N GLN A 80 -6.38 -1.89 2.72
CA GLN A 80 -7.73 -1.48 3.11
C GLN A 80 -8.80 -2.29 2.37
N CYS A 81 -8.66 -2.49 1.07
CA CYS A 81 -9.59 -3.30 0.28
C CYS A 81 -9.58 -4.78 0.71
N VAL A 82 -8.41 -5.32 1.10
CA VAL A 82 -8.30 -6.67 1.66
C VAL A 82 -8.98 -6.75 3.03
N GLU A 83 -8.78 -5.77 3.92
CA GLU A 83 -9.42 -5.74 5.25
C GLU A 83 -10.94 -5.59 5.15
N ALA A 84 -11.42 -4.81 4.18
CA ALA A 84 -12.85 -4.64 3.88
C ALA A 84 -13.49 -5.86 3.18
N GLY A 85 -12.71 -6.89 2.81
CA GLY A 85 -13.20 -8.07 2.11
C GLY A 85 -13.55 -7.83 0.63
N LEU A 86 -13.11 -6.71 0.06
CA LEU A 86 -13.26 -6.39 -1.37
C LEU A 86 -12.25 -7.17 -2.22
N ILE A 87 -11.08 -7.48 -1.66
CA ILE A 87 -10.06 -8.33 -2.30
C ILE A 87 -9.89 -9.60 -1.45
N PRO A 88 -10.02 -10.80 -2.03
CA PRO A 88 -9.83 -12.05 -1.30
C PRO A 88 -8.42 -12.16 -0.68
N LYS A 89 -8.34 -12.50 0.61
CA LYS A 89 -7.06 -12.64 1.35
C LYS A 89 -6.11 -13.67 0.74
N GLU A 90 -6.67 -14.72 0.14
CA GLU A 90 -5.93 -15.79 -0.53
C GLU A 90 -5.07 -15.25 -1.69
N HIS A 91 -5.52 -14.19 -2.37
CA HIS A 91 -4.69 -13.51 -3.37
C HIS A 91 -3.50 -12.82 -2.71
N ALA A 92 -3.70 -12.10 -1.60
CA ALA A 92 -2.64 -11.37 -0.90
C ALA A 92 -1.52 -12.29 -0.35
N ASP A 93 -1.88 -13.47 0.17
CA ASP A 93 -0.94 -14.41 0.80
C ASP A 93 -0.11 -15.21 -0.22
N GLN A 94 -0.66 -15.49 -1.41
CA GLN A 94 0.03 -16.22 -2.48
C GLN A 94 1.30 -15.50 -2.98
N PHE A 95 1.31 -14.17 -2.91
CA PHE A 95 2.43 -13.35 -3.37
C PHE A 95 3.63 -13.34 -2.44
N GLN A 96 3.43 -13.63 -1.14
CA GLN A 96 4.53 -13.73 -0.18
C GLN A 96 5.30 -15.05 -0.30
N GLN A 97 4.68 -16.12 -0.82
CA GLN A 97 5.24 -17.48 -0.78
C GLN A 97 6.01 -17.88 -2.06
N ARG A 98 5.70 -17.32 -3.23
CA ARG A 98 6.21 -17.85 -4.51
C ARG A 98 7.59 -17.35 -4.96
N GLY A 99 8.21 -16.40 -4.25
CA GLY A 99 9.48 -15.82 -4.70
C GLY A 99 9.40 -15.18 -6.09
N GLU A 100 8.20 -14.79 -6.53
CA GLU A 100 7.98 -14.14 -7.81
C GLU A 100 8.63 -12.75 -7.82
N LYS A 101 9.05 -12.29 -9.00
CA LYS A 101 9.64 -10.96 -9.16
C LYS A 101 8.61 -9.93 -8.69
N HIS A 102 9.01 -9.01 -7.79
CA HIS A 102 8.13 -7.96 -7.26
C HIS A 102 7.27 -7.25 -8.33
N SER A 103 7.82 -7.06 -9.54
CA SER A 103 7.11 -6.46 -10.67
C SER A 103 5.85 -7.22 -11.13
N THR A 104 5.80 -8.56 -11.01
CA THR A 104 4.60 -9.33 -11.40
C THR A 104 3.50 -9.18 -10.36
N VAL A 105 3.88 -9.15 -9.09
CA VAL A 105 2.95 -8.94 -7.97
C VAL A 105 2.36 -7.55 -7.98
N ASP A 106 3.17 -6.50 -8.23
CA ASP A 106 2.68 -5.12 -8.30
C ASP A 106 1.58 -4.97 -9.36
N VAL A 107 1.75 -5.62 -10.52
CA VAL A 107 0.75 -5.64 -11.60
C VAL A 107 -0.51 -6.41 -11.18
N GLN A 108 -0.37 -7.55 -10.52
CA GLN A 108 -1.52 -8.31 -10.02
C GLN A 108 -2.32 -7.53 -8.97
N ARG A 109 -1.63 -6.82 -8.05
CA ARG A 109 -2.28 -5.97 -7.05
C ARG A 109 -3.05 -4.83 -7.72
N LEU A 110 -2.51 -4.26 -8.79
CA LEU A 110 -3.18 -3.24 -9.58
C LEU A 110 -4.44 -3.79 -10.25
N TYR A 111 -4.37 -4.98 -10.86
CA TYR A 111 -5.55 -5.62 -11.45
C TYR A 111 -6.65 -5.88 -10.41
N SER A 112 -6.30 -6.37 -9.22
CA SER A 112 -7.31 -6.57 -8.16
C SER A 112 -8.00 -5.26 -7.76
N LEU A 113 -7.30 -4.13 -7.76
CA LEU A 113 -7.93 -2.82 -7.50
C LEU A 113 -8.88 -2.41 -8.63
N PHE A 114 -8.54 -2.74 -9.88
CA PHE A 114 -9.43 -2.53 -11.02
C PHE A 114 -10.65 -3.44 -10.97
N ASP A 115 -10.50 -4.71 -10.60
CA ASP A 115 -11.63 -5.64 -10.44
C ASP A 115 -12.62 -5.09 -9.41
N VAL A 116 -12.14 -4.64 -8.25
CA VAL A 116 -12.99 -3.98 -7.24
C VAL A 116 -13.69 -2.74 -7.81
N ALA A 117 -12.98 -1.92 -8.59
CA ALA A 117 -13.56 -0.74 -9.22
C ALA A 117 -14.66 -1.09 -10.22
N VAL A 118 -14.46 -2.12 -11.05
CA VAL A 118 -15.43 -2.62 -12.03
C VAL A 118 -16.67 -3.20 -11.33
N GLU A 119 -16.46 -4.07 -10.34
CA GLU A 119 -17.54 -4.72 -9.59
C GLU A 119 -18.41 -3.72 -8.81
N ASN A 120 -17.83 -2.59 -8.40
CA ASN A 120 -18.52 -1.54 -7.63
C ASN A 120 -18.93 -0.32 -8.48
N ASN A 121 -18.89 -0.43 -9.81
CA ASN A 121 -19.29 0.62 -10.75
C ASN A 121 -18.56 1.97 -10.54
N LEU A 122 -17.27 1.94 -10.20
CA LEU A 122 -16.42 3.12 -10.08
C LEU A 122 -15.95 3.60 -11.47
N VAL A 123 -16.92 3.93 -12.33
CA VAL A 123 -16.74 4.25 -13.76
C VAL A 123 -15.75 5.40 -13.98
N THR A 124 -15.71 6.38 -13.08
CA THR A 124 -14.78 7.52 -13.15
C THR A 124 -13.32 7.08 -13.10
N LEU A 125 -12.97 6.12 -12.24
CA LEU A 125 -11.62 5.58 -12.13
C LEU A 125 -11.23 4.81 -13.39
N ILE A 126 -12.16 4.01 -13.92
CA ILE A 126 -11.97 3.21 -15.13
C ILE A 126 -11.78 4.11 -16.36
N CYS A 127 -12.61 5.14 -16.52
CA CYS A 127 -12.54 6.06 -17.65
C CYS A 127 -11.27 6.90 -17.65
N HIS A 128 -10.80 7.36 -16.49
CA HIS A 128 -9.55 8.11 -16.43
C HIS A 128 -8.36 7.23 -16.85
N CYS A 129 -8.30 5.96 -16.45
CA CYS A 129 -7.20 5.07 -16.84
C CYS A 129 -7.10 4.85 -18.36
N ILE A 130 -8.24 4.73 -19.08
CA ILE A 130 -8.25 4.54 -20.54
C ILE A 130 -7.82 5.80 -21.30
N LEU A 131 -8.05 6.99 -20.73
CA LEU A 131 -7.71 8.28 -21.36
C LEU A 131 -6.25 8.69 -21.16
N PHE A 132 -5.55 8.11 -20.18
CA PHE A 132 -4.13 8.39 -19.88
C PHE A 132 -3.15 7.35 -20.45
N THR A 133 -3.64 6.30 -21.11
CA THR A 133 -2.84 5.32 -21.88
C THR A 133 -2.85 5.63 -23.37
#